data_AF-A0A6B3I9N2-F1
#
_entry.id   AF-A0A6B3I9N2-F1
#
_cell.length_a   1.000
_cell.length_b   1.000
_cell.length_c   1.000
_cell.angle_alpha   90.00
_cell.angle_beta   90.00
_cell.angle_gamma   90.00
#
_symmetry.space_group_name_H-M   'P 1'
#
loop_
_entity.id
_entity.type
_entity.pdbx_description
1 polymer ?
#
loop_
_entity_poly.entity_id
_entity_poly.type
_entity_poly.pdbx_seq_one_letter_code
_entity_poly.pdbx_strand_id
1 'polypeptide(L)'
;FDPRFNVKYRDDKSYPYLAVTLNEEFPRVQVMRGAKKKGVRYFGPYGHAWAIRETVDLMLRVFPVRTCSAGVFKNAARTGRPCLLGYIDKCSAPCVGRVTPEEHRELAED
;
A
#
# COMPACT_ATOMS: atom_id res chain seq x y z
N PHE A 1 0.84 -42.66 -21.99
CA PHE A 1 -0.02 -41.91 -22.93
C PHE A 1 -0.20 -40.53 -22.33
N ASP A 2 0.58 -39.56 -22.80
CA ASP A 2 0.60 -38.18 -22.31
C ASP A 2 -0.31 -37.34 -23.23
N PRO A 3 -1.45 -36.82 -22.76
CA PRO A 3 -2.38 -36.11 -23.64
C PRO A 3 -1.79 -34.73 -23.99
N ARG A 4 -1.63 -34.50 -25.30
CA ARG A 4 -1.03 -33.31 -25.95
C ARG A 4 -1.67 -31.95 -25.63
N PHE A 5 -2.77 -31.91 -24.87
CA PHE A 5 -3.49 -30.69 -24.53
C PHE A 5 -4.06 -30.75 -23.12
N ASN A 6 -3.23 -31.01 -22.11
CA ASN A 6 -3.55 -30.53 -20.76
C ASN A 6 -3.31 -29.02 -20.72
N VAL A 7 -4.20 -28.25 -21.36
CA VAL A 7 -4.33 -26.83 -21.07
C VAL A 7 -4.79 -26.77 -19.62
N LYS A 8 -3.83 -26.73 -18.70
CA LYS A 8 -4.10 -26.31 -17.33
C LYS A 8 -4.78 -24.96 -17.49
N TYR A 9 -6.09 -24.92 -17.34
CA TYR A 9 -6.84 -23.75 -16.89
C TYR A 9 -6.33 -23.44 -15.48
N ARG A 10 -5.06 -23.04 -15.38
CA ARG A 10 -4.57 -22.25 -14.27
C ARG A 10 -5.32 -20.97 -14.44
N ASP A 11 -6.36 -20.82 -13.64
CA ASP A 11 -6.97 -19.56 -13.38
C ASP A 11 -5.86 -18.66 -12.81
N ASP A 12 -5.08 -18.01 -13.69
CA ASP A 12 -4.01 -17.07 -13.36
C ASP A 12 -4.63 -15.76 -12.83
N LYS A 13 -5.74 -15.87 -12.08
CA LYS A 13 -6.33 -14.81 -11.27
C LYS A 13 -5.28 -14.40 -10.25
N SER A 14 -4.47 -13.43 -10.66
CA SER A 14 -3.58 -12.69 -9.79
C SER A 14 -4.46 -11.81 -8.91
N TYR A 15 -4.99 -12.40 -7.83
CA TYR A 15 -5.78 -11.67 -6.84
C TYR A 15 -4.95 -10.51 -6.28
N PRO A 16 -5.51 -9.30 -6.20
CA PRO A 16 -4.85 -8.18 -5.55
C PRO A 16 -4.75 -8.44 -4.05
N TYR A 17 -3.60 -8.09 -3.50
CA TYR A 17 -3.30 -8.07 -2.08
C TYR A 17 -3.12 -6.63 -1.63
N LEU A 18 -3.54 -6.34 -0.40
CA LEU A 18 -3.17 -5.09 0.26
C LEU A 18 -1.81 -5.29 0.93
N ALA A 19 -0.80 -4.54 0.50
CA ALA A 19 0.57 -4.67 0.94
C ALA A 19 0.98 -3.44 1.76
N VAL A 20 1.41 -3.67 3.00
CA VAL A 20 1.90 -2.65 3.92
C VAL A 20 3.41 -2.81 4.09
N THR A 21 4.18 -1.88 3.54
CA THR A 21 5.65 -1.94 3.55
C THR A 21 6.20 -1.39 4.87
N LEU A 22 6.40 -2.25 5.86
CA LEU A 22 7.01 -1.85 7.15
C LEU A 22 8.54 -1.76 7.09
N ASN A 23 9.12 -2.25 5.99
CA ASN A 23 10.55 -2.24 5.70
C ASN A 23 11.08 -0.92 5.11
N GLU A 24 10.22 0.08 4.94
CA GLU A 24 10.62 1.42 4.46
C GLU A 24 10.69 2.39 5.64
N GLU A 25 11.44 3.48 5.46
CA GLU A 25 11.57 4.55 6.47
C GLU A 25 10.19 5.07 6.90
N PHE A 26 9.31 5.29 5.92
CA PHE A 26 7.90 5.58 6.14
C PHE A 26 7.03 4.42 5.63
N PRO A 27 6.31 3.72 6.52
CA PRO A 27 5.36 2.68 6.14
C PRO A 27 4.39 3.13 5.06
N ARG A 28 4.15 2.26 4.06
CA ARG A 28 3.27 2.56 2.93
C ARG A 28 2.25 1.46 2.66
N VAL A 29 1.05 1.87 2.30
CA VAL A 29 -0.02 0.98 1.86
C VAL A 29 -0.11 1.03 0.34
N GLN A 30 -0.01 -0.12 -0.30
CA GLN A 30 -0.12 -0.26 -1.74
C GLN A 30 -0.91 -1.52 -2.10
N VAL A 31 -1.64 -1.47 -3.22
CA VAL A 31 -2.25 -2.67 -3.79
C VAL A 31 -1.22 -3.35 -4.69
N MET A 32 -0.92 -4.61 -4.41
CA MET A 32 0.05 -5.39 -5.18
C MET A 32 -0.60 -6.67 -5.71
N ARG A 33 -0.16 -7.11 -6.90
CA ARG A 33 -0.46 -8.44 -7.45
C ARG A 33 0.85 -9.22 -7.54
N GLY A 34 0.81 -10.53 -7.27
CA GLY A 34 1.97 -11.42 -7.44
C GLY A 34 2.71 -11.77 -6.15
N ALA A 35 4.03 -11.97 -6.27
CA ALA A 35 4.84 -12.56 -5.20
C ALA A 35 4.99 -11.66 -3.97
N LYS A 36 4.90 -12.29 -2.79
CA LYS A 36 5.09 -11.63 -1.50
C LYS A 36 6.58 -11.31 -1.29
N LYS A 37 6.87 -10.09 -0.84
CA LYS A 37 8.20 -9.59 -0.49
C LYS A 37 8.41 -9.66 1.02
N LYS A 38 9.65 -9.89 1.45
CA LYS A 38 10.00 -9.89 2.88
C LYS A 38 9.87 -8.47 3.45
N GLY A 39 9.44 -8.35 4.71
CA GLY A 39 9.26 -7.07 5.40
C GLY A 39 8.00 -6.28 5.00
N VAL A 40 7.08 -6.92 4.26
CA VAL A 40 5.79 -6.36 3.87
C VAL A 40 4.69 -7.23 4.48
N ARG A 41 3.73 -6.62 5.19
CA ARG A 41 2.53 -7.30 5.65
C ARG A 41 1.50 -7.35 4.52
N TYR A 42 0.97 -8.53 4.24
CA TYR A 42 -0.02 -8.73 3.17
C TYR A 42 -1.37 -9.10 3.77
N PHE A 43 -2.41 -8.33 3.44
CA PHE A 43 -3.78 -8.59 3.87
C PHE A 43 -4.59 -9.06 2.66
N GLY A 44 -5.14 -10.27 2.77
CA GLY A 44 -6.12 -10.91 1.87
C GLY A 44 -5.70 -11.11 0.41
N PRO A 45 -6.11 -12.20 -0.27
CA PRO A 45 -6.44 -12.14 -1.69
C PRO A 45 -7.86 -11.58 -1.83
N TYR A 46 -8.03 -10.36 -2.34
CA TYR A 46 -9.36 -9.79 -2.56
C TYR A 46 -9.95 -10.32 -3.86
N GLY A 47 -11.14 -10.93 -3.81
CA GLY A 47 -11.81 -11.50 -5.00
C GLY A 47 -12.15 -10.46 -6.07
N HIS A 48 -12.39 -9.21 -5.65
CA HIS A 48 -12.68 -8.11 -6.56
C HIS A 48 -11.82 -6.88 -6.28
N ALA A 49 -11.40 -6.19 -7.35
CA ALA A 49 -10.56 -5.00 -7.28
C ALA A 49 -11.28 -3.76 -6.71
N TRP A 50 -12.61 -3.80 -6.54
CA TRP A 50 -13.35 -2.71 -5.89
C TRP A 50 -13.32 -2.83 -4.38
N ALA A 51 -13.45 -4.05 -3.84
CA ALA A 51 -13.46 -4.31 -2.39
C ALA A 51 -12.16 -3.88 -1.70
N ILE A 52 -11.03 -3.96 -2.41
CA ILE A 52 -9.75 -3.52 -1.88
C ILE A 52 -9.68 -2.00 -1.69
N ARG A 53 -10.38 -1.21 -2.51
CA ARG A 53 -10.37 0.26 -2.39
C ARG A 53 -11.07 0.72 -1.12
N GLU A 54 -12.22 0.12 -0.80
CA GLU A 54 -12.92 0.39 0.45
C GLU A 54 -12.08 -0.01 1.66
N THR A 55 -11.41 -1.16 1.57
CA THR A 55 -10.53 -1.63 2.65
C THR A 55 -9.33 -0.70 2.85
N VAL A 56 -8.71 -0.22 1.76
CA VAL A 56 -7.66 0.80 1.82
C VAL A 56 -8.19 2.07 2.48
N ASP A 57 -9.36 2.55 2.08
CA ASP A 57 -9.90 3.82 2.59
C ASP A 57 -10.31 3.73 4.07
N LEU A 58 -10.77 2.57 4.52
CA LEU A 58 -10.99 2.28 5.93
C LEU A 58 -9.66 2.22 6.70
N MET A 59 -8.66 1.52 6.13
CA MET A 59 -7.34 1.41 6.74
C MET A 59 -6.69 2.79 6.92
N LEU A 60 -6.78 3.67 5.93
CA LEU A 60 -6.22 5.02 5.99
C LEU A 60 -6.92 5.93 7.00
N ARG A 61 -8.18 5.64 7.36
CA ARG A 61 -8.89 6.36 8.41
C ARG A 61 -8.41 5.97 9.81
N VAL A 62 -8.05 4.71 10.01
CA VAL A 62 -7.56 4.21 11.30
C VAL A 62 -6.06 4.47 11.44
N PHE A 63 -5.31 4.22 10.36
CA PHE A 63 -3.86 4.34 10.31
C PHE A 63 -3.49 5.32 9.19
N PRO A 64 -3.19 6.60 9.50
CA PRO A 64 -2.93 7.64 8.50
C PRO A 64 -1.52 7.51 7.89
N VAL A 65 -1.26 6.36 7.26
CA VAL A 65 0.00 6.01 6.60
C VAL A 65 0.03 6.43 5.14
N ARG A 66 1.23 6.51 4.56
CA ARG A 66 1.37 6.97 3.17
C ARG A 66 0.85 5.95 2.15
N THR A 67 0.24 6.43 1.08
CA THR A 67 -0.08 5.63 -0.14
C THR A 67 0.58 6.17 -1.41
N CYS A 68 1.24 7.32 -1.29
CA CYS A 68 1.85 8.00 -2.42
C CYS A 68 3.01 7.18 -3.01
N SER A 69 3.19 7.27 -4.32
CA SER A 69 4.37 6.73 -4.98
C SER A 69 5.63 7.50 -4.55
N ALA A 70 6.80 6.87 -4.69
CA ALA A 70 8.08 7.51 -4.35
C ALA A 70 8.31 8.83 -5.08
N GLY A 71 7.81 8.97 -6.32
CA GLY A 71 7.90 10.22 -7.09
C GLY A 71 7.06 11.35 -6.49
N VAL A 72 5.83 11.05 -6.06
CA VAL A 72 4.96 12.03 -5.38
C VAL A 72 5.55 12.43 -4.03
N PHE A 73 6.10 11.48 -3.28
CA PHE A 73 6.77 11.74 -2.01
C PHE A 73 7.94 12.72 -2.17
N LYS A 74 8.86 12.44 -3.11
CA LYS A 74 10.01 13.31 -3.39
C LYS A 74 9.59 14.70 -3.89
N ASN A 75 8.56 14.76 -4.74
CA ASN A 75 8.04 16.04 -5.23
C ASN A 75 7.43 16.87 -4.10
N ALA A 76 6.63 16.27 -3.22
CA ALA A 76 6.03 16.95 -2.07
C ALA A 76 7.09 17.45 -1.08
N ALA A 77 8.14 16.66 -0.83
CA ALA A 77 9.28 17.08 -0.02
C ALA A 77 10.03 18.28 -0.63
N ARG A 78 10.22 18.27 -1.96
CA ARG A 78 10.88 19.38 -2.67
C ARG A 78 10.05 20.66 -2.69
N THR A 79 8.73 20.56 -2.87
CA THR A 79 7.85 21.74 -2.95
C THR A 79 7.39 22.24 -1.58
N GLY A 80 7.63 21.48 -0.50
CA GLY A 80 7.13 21.78 0.84
C GLY A 80 5.60 21.72 0.93
N ARG A 81 4.91 21.09 -0.03
CA ARG A 81 3.45 21.03 -0.10
C ARG A 81 2.98 19.57 -0.06
N PRO A 82 2.09 19.19 0.88
CA PRO A 82 1.57 17.83 0.92
C PRO A 82 0.70 17.54 -0.31
N CYS A 83 0.50 16.24 -0.60
CA CYS A 83 -0.47 15.84 -1.62
C CYS A 83 -1.90 15.99 -1.10
N LEU A 84 -2.89 15.76 -1.97
CA LEU A 84 -4.32 15.84 -1.61
C LEU A 84 -4.63 15.05 -0.34
N LEU A 85 -4.12 13.82 -0.20
CA LEU A 85 -4.36 12.98 0.98
C LEU A 85 -3.81 13.57 2.28
N GLY A 86 -2.72 14.33 2.22
CA GLY A 86 -2.20 15.05 3.37
C GLY A 86 -2.94 16.36 3.65
N TYR A 87 -3.65 16.93 2.68
CA TYR A 87 -4.53 18.09 2.91
C TYR A 87 -5.88 17.72 3.53
N ILE A 88 -6.38 16.51 3.23
CA ILE A 88 -7.64 16.00 3.81
C ILE A 88 -7.40 15.10 5.04
N ASP A 89 -6.21 15.18 5.64
CA ASP A 89 -5.78 14.45 6.84
C ASP A 89 -5.96 12.92 6.80
N LYS A 90 -5.99 12.34 5.59
CA LYS A 90 -5.95 10.87 5.38
C LYS A 90 -4.52 10.30 5.43
N CYS A 91 -3.52 11.16 5.45
CA CYS A 91 -2.12 10.83 5.53
C CYS A 91 -1.47 11.84 6.49
N SER A 92 -0.64 11.34 7.40
CA SER A 92 0.14 12.15 8.35
C SER A 92 1.15 13.09 7.68
N ALA A 93 1.24 13.05 6.34
CA ALA A 93 2.09 13.89 5.49
C ALA A 93 3.56 13.97 5.96
N PRO A 94 4.23 12.80 6.11
CA PRO A 94 5.66 12.75 6.43
C PRO A 94 6.52 13.46 5.36
N CYS A 95 6.02 13.58 4.13
CA CYS A 95 6.72 14.23 3.02
C CYS A 95 7.05 15.70 3.27
N VAL A 96 6.31 16.40 4.13
CA VAL A 96 6.57 17.81 4.47
C VAL A 96 7.06 17.98 5.91
N GLY A 97 7.46 16.88 6.56
CA GLY A 97 7.99 16.91 7.93
C GLY A 97 6.95 17.18 9.02
N ARG A 98 5.67 16.85 8.79
CA ARG A 98 4.62 16.96 9.83
C ARG A 98 4.78 15.94 10.95
N VAL A 99 5.38 14.79 10.65
CA VAL A 99 5.65 13.68 11.59
C VAL A 99 7.03 13.12 11.31
N THR A 100 7.70 12.62 12.34
CA THR A 100 8.98 11.93 12.21
C THR A 100 8.81 10.51 11.65
N PRO A 101 9.87 9.87 11.13
CA PRO A 101 9.83 8.46 10.74
C PRO A 101 9.38 7.53 11.88
N GLU A 102 9.79 7.83 13.11
CA GLU A 102 9.47 7.06 14.30
C GLU A 102 7.98 7.17 14.63
N GLU A 103 7.44 8.39 14.71
CA GLU A 103 6.01 8.64 14.95
C GLU A 103 5.14 7.98 13.87
N HIS A 104 5.56 8.08 12.60
CA HIS A 104 4.85 7.44 11.50
C HIS A 104 4.90 5.91 11.58
N ARG A 105 5.97 5.33 12.16
CA ARG A 105 6.07 3.88 12.35
C ARG A 105 5.13 3.40 13.44
N GLU A 106 5.06 4.11 14.56
CA GLU A 106 4.11 3.82 15.64
C GLU A 106 2.67 3.82 15.12
N LEU A 107 2.29 4.81 14.31
CA LEU A 107 0.99 4.87 13.64
C LEU A 107 0.67 3.68 12.72
N ALA A 108 1.66 2.89 12.33
CA ALA A 108 1.47 1.69 11.49
C ALA A 108 1.57 0.38 12.29
N GLU A 109 2.01 0.43 13.55
CA GLU A 109 2.25 -0.72 14.41
C GLU A 109 1.23 -0.88 15.53
N ASP A 110 0.60 0.21 15.99
CA ASP A 110 -0.63 0.19 16.79
C ASP A 110 -1.82 -0.45 16.05
#